data_AF-A0A8C5WCR8-F1
#
_entry.id   AF-A0A8C5WCR8-F1
#
_cell.length_a   1.000
_cell.length_b   1.000
_cell.length_c   1.000
_cell.angle_alpha   90.00
_cell.angle_beta   90.00
_cell.angle_gamma   90.00
#
_symmetry.space_group_name_H-M   'P 1'
#
loop_
_entity.id
_entity.type
_entity.pdbx_description
1 polymer ?
#
loop_
_entity_poly.entity_id
_entity_poly.type
_entity_poly.pdbx_seq_one_letter_code
_entity_poly.pdbx_strand_id
1 'polypeptide(L)'
;MTKLAEWLLGLTILGAAWFTLTFDLLGLKIPALYQQVIWPLPVYLLVAFGCYSLATVGYRVATFNDCESAARELQHQIKEAKKDLTTKGFKF
;
A
#
# COMPACT_ATOMS: atom_id res chain seq x y z
N MET A 1 -7.96 -11.92 20.87
CA MET A 1 -8.33 -12.23 19.47
C MET A 1 -7.41 -11.43 18.57
N THR A 2 -6.50 -12.07 17.83
CA THR A 2 -5.52 -11.38 16.99
C THR A 2 -6.21 -10.88 15.72
N LYS A 3 -5.98 -9.62 15.34
CA LYS A 3 -6.56 -9.01 14.13
C LYS A 3 -6.29 -9.83 12.86
N LEU A 4 -5.16 -10.54 12.82
CA LEU A 4 -4.80 -11.47 11.75
C LEU A 4 -5.81 -12.60 11.57
N ALA A 5 -6.32 -13.18 12.67
CA ALA A 5 -7.29 -14.27 12.60
C ALA A 5 -8.64 -13.78 12.02
N GLU A 6 -9.05 -12.55 12.37
CA GLU A 6 -10.25 -11.90 11.84
C GLU A 6 -10.15 -11.72 10.31
N TRP A 7 -9.01 -11.22 9.83
CA TRP A 7 -8.74 -11.06 8.40
C TRP A 7 -8.63 -12.39 7.65
N LEU A 8 -7.96 -13.39 8.24
CA LEU A 8 -7.86 -14.74 7.66
C LEU A 8 -9.23 -15.39 7.51
N LEU A 9 -10.07 -15.31 8.54
CA LEU A 9 -11.43 -15.85 8.49
C LEU A 9 -12.26 -15.16 7.40
N GLY A 10 -12.22 -13.82 7.34
CA GLY A 10 -12.90 -13.06 6.30
C GLY A 10 -12.45 -13.45 4.88
N LEU A 11 -11.15 -13.58 4.66
CA LEU A 11 -10.59 -14.00 3.37
C LEU A 11 -11.04 -15.42 3.00
N THR A 12 -11.04 -16.33 3.97
CA THR A 12 -11.45 -17.73 3.76
C THR A 12 -12.93 -17.82 3.38
N ILE A 13 -13.80 -17.04 4.04
CA ILE A 13 -15.23 -16.98 3.71
C ILE A 13 -15.45 -16.43 2.31
N LEU A 14 -14.78 -15.33 1.95
CA LEU A 14 -14.86 -14.74 0.61
C LEU A 14 -14.37 -15.71 -0.48
N GLY A 15 -13.24 -16.38 -0.24
CA GLY A 15 -12.69 -17.38 -1.15
C GLY A 15 -13.60 -18.60 -1.30
N ALA A 16 -14.19 -19.07 -0.19
CA ALA A 16 -15.15 -20.17 -0.21
C ALA A 16 -16.44 -19.79 -0.96
N ALA A 17 -16.98 -18.58 -0.74
CA ALA A 17 -18.14 -18.08 -1.46
C ALA A 17 -17.86 -17.97 -2.97
N TRP A 18 -16.68 -17.46 -3.34
CA TRP A 18 -16.23 -17.43 -4.72
C TRP A 18 -16.16 -18.84 -5.34
N PHE A 19 -15.54 -19.78 -4.64
CA PHE A 19 -15.37 -21.15 -5.12
C PHE A 19 -16.71 -21.88 -5.27
N THR A 20 -17.66 -21.67 -4.36
CA THR A 20 -19.00 -22.27 -4.49
C THR A 20 -19.79 -21.67 -5.65
N LEU A 21 -19.60 -20.37 -5.93
CA LEU A 21 -20.18 -19.68 -7.09
C LEU A 21 -19.57 -20.15 -8.43
N THR A 22 -18.27 -20.44 -8.49
CA THR A 22 -17.61 -20.91 -9.72
C THR A 22 -17.90 -22.37 -10.06
N PHE A 23 -17.99 -23.24 -9.04
CA PHE A 23 -18.26 -24.67 -9.23
C PHE A 23 -19.76 -25.02 -9.33
N ASP A 24 -20.64 -24.00 -9.29
CA ASP A 24 -22.11 -24.15 -9.31
C ASP A 24 -22.61 -25.19 -8.31
N LEU A 25 -21.98 -25.23 -7.12
CA LEU A 25 -22.18 -26.30 -6.14
C LEU A 25 -23.57 -26.21 -5.47
N LEU A 26 -24.23 -25.07 -5.61
CA LEU A 26 -25.58 -24.79 -5.09
C LEU A 26 -26.70 -25.09 -6.10
N GLY A 27 -26.38 -25.51 -7.33
CA GLY A 27 -27.39 -25.79 -8.36
C GLY A 27 -28.25 -24.58 -8.73
N LEU A 28 -27.74 -23.37 -8.46
CA LEU A 28 -28.38 -22.13 -8.83
C LEU A 28 -28.11 -21.98 -10.33
N LYS A 29 -29.13 -22.13 -11.17
CA LYS A 29 -29.04 -21.85 -12.61
C LYS A 29 -28.73 -20.37 -12.84
N ILE A 30 -27.48 -19.97 -12.62
CA ILE A 30 -27.00 -18.62 -12.81
C ILE A 30 -26.91 -18.40 -14.34
N PRO A 31 -27.46 -17.30 -14.86
CA PRO A 31 -27.38 -17.00 -16.29
C PRO A 31 -25.92 -16.98 -16.77
N ALA A 32 -25.64 -17.54 -17.95
CA ALA A 32 -24.29 -17.70 -18.50
C ALA A 32 -23.47 -16.39 -18.52
N LEU A 33 -24.14 -15.24 -18.64
CA LEU A 33 -23.53 -13.91 -18.59
C LEU A 33 -22.83 -13.64 -17.24
N TYR A 34 -23.42 -14.06 -16.13
CA TYR A 34 -22.85 -13.85 -14.80
C TYR A 34 -21.69 -14.82 -14.52
N GLN A 35 -21.76 -16.06 -15.00
CA GLN A 35 -20.65 -17.01 -14.90
C GLN A 35 -19.39 -16.52 -15.63
N GLN A 36 -19.54 -15.86 -16.78
CA GLN A 36 -18.41 -15.29 -17.51
C GLN A 36 -17.70 -14.16 -16.76
N VAL A 37 -18.42 -13.44 -15.88
CA VAL A 37 -17.85 -12.37 -15.04
C VAL A 37 -17.34 -12.93 -13.70
N ILE A 38 -18.02 -13.95 -13.16
CA ILE A 38 -17.69 -14.70 -11.95
C ILE A 38 -16.61 -15.76 -12.20
N TRP A 39 -15.95 -15.82 -13.35
CA TRP A 39 -14.72 -16.61 -13.49
C TRP A 39 -13.44 -15.77 -13.32
N PRO A 40 -13.33 -14.58 -13.95
CA PRO A 40 -12.15 -13.72 -13.83
C PRO A 40 -12.14 -12.73 -12.64
N LEU A 41 -13.15 -12.68 -11.77
CA LEU A 41 -13.25 -11.66 -10.71
C LEU A 41 -12.01 -11.57 -9.78
N PRO A 42 -11.36 -12.66 -9.31
CA PRO A 42 -10.14 -12.58 -8.51
C PRO A 42 -9.01 -11.90 -9.28
N VAL A 43 -8.92 -12.14 -10.58
CA VAL A 43 -7.93 -11.50 -11.45
C VAL A 43 -8.23 -10.01 -11.57
N TYR A 44 -9.49 -9.63 -11.79
CA TYR A 44 -9.90 -8.23 -11.81
C TYR A 44 -9.63 -7.52 -10.48
N LEU A 45 -9.90 -8.19 -9.35
CA LEU A 45 -9.63 -7.65 -8.02
C LEU A 45 -8.12 -7.47 -7.79
N LEU A 46 -7.30 -8.41 -8.25
CA LEU A 46 -5.84 -8.32 -8.19
C LEU A 46 -5.32 -7.16 -9.04
N VAL A 47 -5.81 -6.99 -10.27
CA VAL A 47 -5.44 -5.88 -11.16
C VAL A 47 -5.85 -4.54 -10.54
N ALA A 48 -7.08 -4.42 -10.03
CA ALA A 48 -7.56 -3.21 -9.37
C ALA A 48 -6.72 -2.87 -8.13
N PHE A 49 -6.40 -3.89 -7.31
CA PHE A 49 -5.52 -3.73 -6.15
C PHE A 49 -4.10 -3.28 -6.57
N GLY A 50 -3.57 -3.86 -7.65
CA GLY A 50 -2.28 -3.45 -8.22
C GLY A 50 -2.27 -1.99 -8.66
N CYS A 51 -3.29 -1.55 -9.42
CA CYS A 51 -3.44 -0.16 -9.84
C CYS A 51 -3.58 0.79 -8.64
N TYR A 52 -4.38 0.42 -7.64
CA TYR A 52 -4.56 1.22 -6.41
C TYR A 52 -3.25 1.33 -5.62
N SER A 53 -2.51 0.23 -5.48
CA SER A 53 -1.21 0.20 -4.81
C SER A 53 -0.20 1.10 -5.53
N LEU A 54 -0.09 0.97 -6.86
CA LEU A 54 0.78 1.82 -7.69
C LEU A 54 0.41 3.29 -7.59
N ALA A 55 -0.88 3.63 -7.66
CA ALA A 55 -1.34 5.01 -7.50
C ALA A 55 -1.02 5.57 -6.12
N THR A 56 -1.19 4.77 -5.06
CA THR A 56 -0.89 5.18 -3.68
C THR A 56 0.61 5.39 -3.48
N VAL A 57 1.44 4.49 -3.98
CA VAL A 57 2.90 4.61 -3.92
C VAL A 57 3.35 5.81 -4.76
N GLY A 58 2.87 5.94 -5.99
CA GLY A 58 3.17 7.07 -6.87
C GLY A 58 2.77 8.40 -6.25
N TYR A 59 1.59 8.50 -5.65
CA TYR A 59 1.13 9.69 -4.94
C TYR A 59 2.01 10.01 -3.74
N ARG A 60 2.40 9.00 -2.94
CA ARG A 60 3.29 9.20 -1.78
C ARG A 60 4.71 9.58 -2.17
N VAL A 61 5.21 9.08 -3.31
CA VAL A 61 6.51 9.45 -3.86
C VAL A 61 6.46 10.87 -4.44
N ALA A 62 5.40 11.21 -5.17
CA ALA A 62 5.23 12.57 -5.71
C ALA A 62 4.98 13.62 -4.62
N THR A 63 4.32 13.22 -3.52
CA THR A 63 4.04 14.06 -2.35
C THR A 63 5.06 13.81 -1.24
N PHE A 64 6.22 13.22 -1.55
CA PHE A 64 7.30 13.12 -0.58
C PHE A 64 7.75 14.55 -0.31
N ASN A 65 7.26 15.10 0.80
CA ASN A 65 7.46 16.48 1.22
C ASN A 65 8.95 16.78 1.14
N ASP A 66 9.36 17.58 0.17
CA ASP A 66 10.70 18.11 0.08
C ASP A 66 10.98 18.79 1.42
N CYS A 67 11.73 18.11 2.29
CA CYS A 67 12.16 18.60 3.58
C CYS A 67 13.23 19.69 3.38
N GLU A 68 13.03 20.60 2.43
CA GLU A 68 13.92 21.71 2.14
C GLU A 68 14.08 22.64 3.34
N SER A 69 13.01 22.83 4.14
CA SER A 69 13.07 23.64 5.36
C SER A 69 13.98 22.98 6.39
N ALA A 70 13.76 21.69 6.69
CA ALA A 70 14.58 20.93 7.62
C ALA A 70 16.03 20.78 7.13
N ALA A 71 16.24 20.61 5.83
CA ALA A 71 17.57 20.58 5.22
C ALA A 71 18.28 21.94 5.35
N ARG A 72 17.59 23.05 5.10
CA ARG A 72 18.14 24.41 5.30
C ARG A 72 18.48 24.68 6.76
N GLU A 73 17.62 24.28 7.68
CA GLU A 73 17.84 24.44 9.11
C GLU A 73 19.03 23.63 9.60
N LEU A 74 19.15 22.36 9.19
CA LEU A 74 20.32 21.53 9.46
C LEU A 74 21.61 22.14 8.89
N GLN A 75 21.58 22.67 7.66
CA GLN A 75 22.73 23.35 7.05
C GLN A 75 23.15 24.61 7.83
N HIS A 76 22.19 25.35 8.40
CA HIS A 76 22.48 26.50 9.25
C HIS A 76 23.17 26.06 10.55
N GLN A 77 22.64 25.05 11.23
CA GLN A 77 23.22 24.51 12.46
C GLN A 77 24.63 23.97 12.24
N ILE A 78 24.90 23.33 11.09
CA ILE A 78 26.24 22.87 10.73
C ILE A 78 27.21 24.06 10.58
N LYS A 79 26.79 25.16 9.96
CA LYS A 79 27.64 26.36 9.81
C LYS A 79 27.94 27.01 11.15
N GLU A 80 26.94 27.13 12.03
CA GLU A 80 27.13 27.66 13.38
C GLU A 80 28.06 26.78 14.20
N ALA A 81 27.84 25.46 14.20
CA ALA A 81 28.70 24.50 14.90
C ALA A 81 30.16 24.57 14.39
N LYS A 82 30.37 24.65 13.07
CA LYS A 82 31.71 24.83 12.50
C LYS A 82 32.37 26.12 13.00
N LYS A 83 31.66 27.25 12.98
CA LYS A 83 32.17 28.55 13.44
C LYS A 83 32.53 28.51 14.93
N ASP A 84 31.68 27.91 15.75
CA ASP A 84 31.90 27.78 17.19
C ASP A 84 33.12 26.90 17.50
N LEU A 85 33.28 25.80 16.75
CA LEU A 85 34.44 24.93 16.88
C LEU A 85 35.75 25.56 16.38
N THR A 86 35.71 26.35 15.29
CA THR A 86 36.88 27.13 14.83
C THR A 86 37.27 28.17 15.88
N THR A 87 36.29 28.81 16.54
CA THR A 87 36.53 29.75 17.65
C THR A 87 37.19 29.04 18.84
N LYS A 88 36.86 27.77 19.08
CA LYS A 88 37.50 26.90 20.08
C LYS A 88 38.87 26.35 19.65
N GLY A 89 39.38 26.70 18.47
CA GLY A 89 40.72 26.36 18.01
C GLY A 89 40.84 25.04 17.23
N PHE A 90 39.73 24.39 16.91
CA PHE A 90 39.72 23.16 16.11
C PHE A 90 39.71 23.46 14.61
N LYS A 91 40.51 22.73 13.82
CA LYS A 91 40.54 22.79 12.35
C LYS A 91 39.83 21.56 11.76
N PHE A 92 38.94 21.78 10.79
CA PHE A 92 38.15 20.76 10.07
C PHE A 92 38.24 21.00 8.57
#